data_AF-A0A7X9I8H9-F1
#
_entry.id   AF-A0A7X9I8H9-F1
#
_cell.length_a   1.000
_cell.length_b   1.000
_cell.length_c   1.000
_cell.angle_alpha   90.00
_cell.angle_beta   90.00
_cell.angle_gamma   90.00
#
_symmetry.space_group_name_H-M   'P 1'
#
loop_
_entity.id
_entity.type
_entity.pdbx_description
1 polymer ?
#
loop_
_entity_poly.entity_id
_entity_poly.type
_entity_poly.pdbx_seq_one_letter_code
_entity_poly.pdbx_strand_id
1 'polypeptide(L)'
;MKASLLLKVFLLLPLILLVDYILMALFGCTTCLFGLGDEFYCGPFCLVGKIILALSALFFGYLIYPNIKAFFYSKKNGPSS
;
A
#
# COMPACT_ATOMS: atom_id res chain seq x y z
N MET A 1 24.72 -12.33 18.65
CA MET A 1 24.23 -12.83 17.34
C MET A 1 22.78 -13.36 17.34
N LYS A 2 21.92 -13.08 18.35
CA LYS A 2 20.49 -13.48 18.31
C LYS A 2 19.52 -12.36 17.89
N ALA A 3 19.94 -11.09 17.99
CA ALA A 3 19.12 -9.93 17.63
C ALA A 3 18.77 -9.87 16.14
N SER A 4 19.68 -10.27 15.23
CA SER A 4 19.39 -10.30 13.78
C SER A 4 18.37 -11.36 13.39
N LEU A 5 18.26 -12.46 14.14
CA LEU A 5 17.28 -13.52 13.87
C LEU A 5 15.88 -13.07 14.30
N LEU A 6 15.77 -12.46 15.48
CA LEU A 6 14.52 -11.86 15.95
C LEU A 6 14.06 -10.72 15.04
N LEU A 7 14.96 -9.84 14.59
CA LEU A 7 14.62 -8.80 13.60
C LEU A 7 14.16 -9.40 12.26
N LYS A 8 14.83 -10.44 11.76
CA LYS A 8 14.41 -11.12 10.53
C LYS A 8 13.02 -11.74 10.67
N VAL A 9 12.73 -12.40 11.78
CA VAL A 9 11.43 -13.08 11.95
C VAL A 9 10.32 -12.08 12.29
N PHE A 10 10.59 -11.05 13.09
CA PHE A 10 9.56 -10.12 13.53
C PHE A 10 9.29 -8.98 12.54
N LEU A 11 10.24 -8.66 11.66
CA LEU A 11 10.09 -7.59 10.66
C LEU A 11 10.05 -8.13 9.23
N LEU A 12 10.95 -9.04 8.86
CA LEU A 12 11.06 -9.52 7.48
C LEU A 12 9.93 -10.49 7.13
N LEU A 13 9.57 -11.41 8.03
CA LEU A 13 8.48 -12.36 7.79
C LEU A 13 7.12 -11.68 7.56
N PRO A 14 6.64 -10.76 8.42
CA PRO A 14 5.39 -10.05 8.14
C PRO A 14 5.47 -9.17 6.91
N LEU A 15 6.63 -8.60 6.59
CA LEU A 15 6.82 -7.84 5.35
C LEU A 15 6.67 -8.73 4.11
N ILE A 16 7.27 -9.92 4.12
CA ILE A 16 7.16 -10.90 3.03
C ILE A 16 5.70 -11.34 2.88
N LEU A 17 5.03 -11.72 3.97
CA LEU A 17 3.61 -12.11 3.95
C LEU A 17 2.71 -10.99 3.42
N LEU A 18 3.02 -9.73 3.75
CA LEU A 18 2.30 -8.57 3.24
C LEU A 18 2.52 -8.39 1.73
N VAL A 19 3.74 -8.58 1.25
CA VAL A 19 4.06 -8.54 -0.18
C VAL A 19 3.35 -9.68 -0.91
N ASP A 20 3.43 -10.92 -0.42
CA ASP A 20 2.72 -12.07 -1.00
C ASP A 20 1.21 -11.83 -1.06
N TYR A 21 0.62 -11.24 -0.03
CA TYR A 21 -0.78 -10.87 -0.01
C TYR A 21 -1.12 -9.81 -1.08
N ILE A 22 -0.28 -8.79 -1.25
CA ILE A 22 -0.45 -7.76 -2.29
C ILE A 22 -0.36 -8.39 -3.68
N LEU A 23 0.62 -9.26 -3.93
CA LEU A 23 0.75 -9.97 -5.20
C LEU A 23 -0.47 -10.85 -5.46
N MET A 24 -0.95 -11.60 -4.47
CA MET A 24 -2.14 -12.44 -4.60
C MET A 24 -3.39 -11.60 -4.92
N ALA A 25 -3.55 -10.43 -4.29
CA ALA A 25 -4.65 -9.51 -4.58
C ALA A 25 -4.53 -8.89 -5.98
N LEU A 26 -3.32 -8.49 -6.41
CA LEU A 26 -3.06 -7.97 -7.75
C LEU A 26 -3.34 -9.03 -8.82
N PHE A 27 -2.83 -10.25 -8.66
CA PHE A 27 -3.10 -11.34 -9.58
C PHE A 27 -4.58 -11.71 -9.61
N GLY A 28 -5.25 -11.81 -8.45
CA GLY A 28 -6.68 -12.08 -8.38
C GLY A 28 -7.54 -11.00 -9.05
N CYS A 29 -7.22 -9.72 -8.85
CA CYS A 29 -7.93 -8.64 -9.52
C CYS A 29 -7.63 -8.54 -11.03
N THR A 30 -6.38 -8.80 -11.45
CA THR A 30 -6.00 -8.73 -12.87
C THR A 30 -6.59 -9.89 -13.66
N THR A 31 -6.55 -11.13 -13.17
CA THR A 31 -7.18 -12.27 -13.84
C THR A 31 -8.68 -12.07 -14.00
N CYS A 32 -9.33 -11.42 -13.04
CA CYS A 32 -10.72 -11.01 -13.14
C CYS A 32 -11.01 -9.93 -14.17
N LEU A 33 -10.15 -8.92 -14.26
CA LEU A 33 -10.27 -7.86 -15.25
C LEU A 33 -10.13 -8.42 -16.68
N PHE A 34 -9.36 -9.51 -16.84
CA PHE A 34 -9.20 -10.23 -18.10
C PHE A 34 -10.20 -11.40 -18.30
N GLY A 35 -11.14 -11.63 -17.38
CA GLY A 35 -12.17 -12.68 -17.50
C GLY A 35 -11.63 -14.12 -17.42
N LEU A 36 -10.44 -14.30 -16.82
CA LEU A 36 -9.72 -15.57 -16.70
C LEU A 36 -9.78 -16.18 -15.29
N GLY A 37 -10.50 -15.56 -14.35
CA GLY A 37 -10.53 -15.96 -12.94
C GLY A 37 -11.83 -16.64 -12.51
N ASP A 38 -11.71 -17.70 -11.70
CA ASP A 38 -12.84 -18.31 -10.99
C ASP A 38 -13.46 -17.34 -9.97
N GLU A 39 -14.77 -17.45 -9.72
CA GLU A 39 -15.55 -16.52 -8.89
C GLU A 39 -14.98 -16.28 -7.48
N PHE A 40 -14.26 -17.25 -6.93
CA PHE A 40 -13.65 -17.19 -5.60
C PHE A 40 -12.48 -16.21 -5.46
N TYR A 41 -11.60 -16.14 -6.46
CA TYR A 41 -10.51 -15.14 -6.47
C TYR A 41 -11.01 -13.75 -6.88
N CYS A 42 -12.09 -13.75 -7.68
CA CYS A 42 -12.74 -12.55 -8.18
C CYS A 42 -13.58 -11.80 -7.17
N GLY A 43 -14.21 -12.53 -6.25
CA GLY A 43 -15.08 -11.93 -5.24
C GLY A 43 -14.28 -11.36 -4.07
N PRO A 44 -14.18 -12.10 -2.96
CA PRO A 44 -13.73 -11.55 -1.68
C PRO A 44 -12.28 -11.06 -1.70
N PHE A 45 -11.35 -11.78 -2.36
CA PHE A 45 -9.94 -11.41 -2.33
C PHE A 45 -9.65 -10.12 -3.09
N CYS A 46 -10.21 -9.97 -4.30
CA CYS A 46 -10.05 -8.72 -5.05
C CYS A 46 -10.73 -7.54 -4.33
N LEU A 47 -11.91 -7.74 -3.74
CA LEU A 47 -12.61 -6.70 -3.00
C LEU A 47 -11.80 -6.23 -1.78
N VAL A 48 -11.30 -7.16 -0.95
CA VAL A 48 -10.50 -6.82 0.23
C VAL A 48 -9.19 -6.14 -0.17
N GLY A 49 -8.54 -6.63 -1.23
CA GLY A 49 -7.34 -5.99 -1.79
C GLY A 49 -7.58 -4.53 -2.20
N LYS A 50 -8.68 -4.25 -2.92
CA LYS A 50 -9.08 -2.89 -3.28
C LYS A 50 -9.31 -1.99 -2.06
N ILE A 51 -10.00 -2.50 -1.04
CA ILE A 51 -10.30 -1.74 0.19
C ILE A 51 -9.01 -1.37 0.93
N ILE A 52 -8.10 -2.33 1.13
CA ILE A 52 -6.82 -2.10 1.80
C ILE A 52 -5.96 -1.10 1.02
N LEU A 53 -5.94 -1.21 -0.31
CA LEU A 53 -5.15 -0.31 -1.15
C LEU A 53 -5.72 1.12 -1.14
N ALA A 54 -7.04 1.27 -1.19
CA ALA A 54 -7.71 2.57 -1.08
C ALA A 54 -7.46 3.23 0.30
N LEU A 55 -7.59 2.47 1.39
CA LEU A 55 -7.30 2.95 2.74
C LEU A 55 -5.83 3.34 2.90
N SER A 56 -4.91 2.55 2.34
CA SER A 56 -3.47 2.83 2.39
C SER A 56 -3.12 4.10 1.62
N ALA A 57 -3.70 4.29 0.43
CA ALA A 57 -3.54 5.51 -0.36
C ALA A 57 -4.10 6.74 0.37
N LEU A 58 -5.26 6.61 1.01
CA LEU A 58 -5.88 7.68 1.81
C LEU A 58 -5.01 8.05 3.02
N PHE A 59 -4.50 7.06 3.75
CA PHE A 59 -3.60 7.27 4.88
C PHE A 59 -2.29 7.93 4.46
N PHE A 60 -1.70 7.49 3.34
CA PHE A 60 -0.50 8.10 2.78
C PHE A 60 -0.74 9.55 2.34
N GLY A 61 -1.86 9.82 1.67
CA GLY A 61 -2.29 11.17 1.31
C GLY A 61 -2.46 12.06 2.55
N TYR A 62 -3.06 11.55 3.62
CA TYR A 62 -3.20 12.26 4.89
C TYR A 62 -1.85 12.60 5.54
N LEU A 63 -0.90 11.66 5.57
CA LEU A 63 0.43 11.89 6.13
C LEU A 63 1.25 12.92 5.32
N ILE A 64 1.07 12.92 4.00
CA ILE A 64 1.81 13.82 3.10
C ILE A 64 1.13 15.18 2.98
N TYR A 65 -0.18 15.28 3.20
CA TYR A 65 -0.95 16.52 3.17
C TYR A 65 -0.30 17.69 3.93
N PRO A 66 0.15 17.55 5.20
CA PRO A 66 0.81 18.66 5.90
C PRO A 66 2.15 19.06 5.27
N ASN A 67 2.91 18.09 4.73
CA ASN A 67 4.18 18.36 4.04
C ASN A 67 3.95 19.11 2.72
N ILE A 68 2.97 18.68 1.92
CA ILE A 68 2.58 19.39 0.68
C ILE A 68 2.08 20.79 1.02
N LYS A 69 1.23 20.93 2.04
CA LYS A 69 0.68 22.22 2.47
C LYS A 69 1.79 23.16 2.92
N ALA A 70 2.74 22.68 3.72
CA ALA A 70 3.89 23.46 4.17
C ALA A 70 4.78 23.89 3.00
N PHE A 71 5.04 22.99 2.04
CA PHE A 71 5.82 23.30 0.84
C PHE A 71 5.13 24.36 -0.05
N PHE A 72 3.81 24.26 -0.24
CA PHE A 72 3.03 25.26 -0.97
C PHE A 72 2.96 26.61 -0.24
N TYR A 73 2.84 26.61 1.09
CA TYR A 73 2.84 27.85 1.87
C TYR A 73 4.21 28.53 1.86
N SER A 74 5.29 27.76 1.91
CA SER A 74 6.66 28.27 1.80
C SER A 74 6.93 28.87 0.41
N LYS A 75 6.39 28.27 -0.66
CA LYS A 75 6.40 28.89 -2.00
C LYS A 75 5.60 30.19 -2.09
N LYS A 76 4.49 30.33 -1.34
CA LYS A 76 3.67 31.56 -1.33
C LYS A 76 4.31 32.69 -0.52
N ASN A 77 5.16 32.35 0.46
CA ASN A 77 5.89 33.30 1.30
C ASN A 77 7.39 33.41 0.96
N GLY A 78 7.83 32.80 -0.15
CA GLY A 78 9.18 32.98 -0.65
C GLY A 78 9.38 34.44 -1.08
N PRO A 79 10.53 35.07 -0.78
CA PRO A 79 10.74 36.47 -1.08
C PRO A 79 10.53 36.71 -2.58
N SER A 80 9.70 37.69 -2.91
CA SER A 80 9.69 38.34 -4.22
C SER A 80 11.12 38.83 -4.48
N SER A 81 11.87 38.04 -5.25
CA SER A 81 13.12 38.48 -5.89
C SER A 81 12.81 38.71 -7.35
#